data_AF-A0ABD1TL83-F1
#
_entry.id   AF-A0ABD1TL83-F1
#
_cell.length_a   1.000
_cell.length_b   1.000
_cell.length_c   1.000
_cell.angle_alpha   90.00
_cell.angle_beta   90.00
_cell.angle_gamma   90.00
#
_symmetry.space_group_name_H-M   'P 1'
#
loop_
_entity.id
_entity.type
_entity.pdbx_description
1 polymer ?
#
loop_
_entity_poly.entity_id
_entity_poly.type
_entity_poly.pdbx_seq_one_letter_code
_entity_poly.pdbx_strand_id
1 'polypeptide(L)'
;MIIDLRSENMDEVKKLSSPARNSHSGDREEPSIEARFIQFCKNELSLDDKFLVQATKLFNEIKHILSTSISSVGSGMPEEVERYWFAFVLYSVKRLSDEREADNSNGGSGENGFTLCQILRAAKLNIVDFFKELPQFIVKVGVILRNLYGADWEKRLEAKELQANFVHLSLLSK
;
A
#
# COMPACT_ATOMS: atom_id res chain seq x y z
N MET A 1 -79.67 10.55 -22.95
CA MET A 1 -79.40 9.60 -21.85
C MET A 1 -77.98 9.89 -21.38
N ILE A 2 -77.86 10.36 -20.13
CA ILE A 2 -76.71 10.18 -19.23
C ILE A 2 -75.41 10.97 -19.57
N ILE A 3 -75.26 12.18 -18.98
CA ILE A 3 -74.31 12.64 -17.90
C ILE A 3 -72.82 12.54 -18.28
N ASP A 4 -72.05 13.62 -18.39
CA ASP A 4 -71.65 14.71 -17.45
C ASP A 4 -70.23 14.46 -16.91
N LEU A 5 -69.59 15.57 -16.60
CA LEU A 5 -68.42 15.81 -15.75
C LEU A 5 -67.07 15.99 -16.48
N ARG A 6 -66.63 17.24 -16.75
CA ARG A 6 -66.09 18.25 -15.79
C ARG A 6 -64.62 17.95 -15.49
N SER A 7 -63.63 18.84 -15.45
CA SER A 7 -63.47 20.29 -15.64
C SER A 7 -61.94 20.53 -15.59
N GLU A 8 -61.49 21.69 -16.13
CA GLU A 8 -60.48 22.61 -15.55
C GLU A 8 -59.06 22.08 -15.20
N ASN A 9 -57.95 22.80 -15.29
CA ASN A 9 -57.65 24.19 -15.62
C ASN A 9 -56.11 24.35 -15.75
N MET A 10 -55.72 25.46 -16.40
CA MET A 10 -54.63 26.39 -16.10
C MET A 10 -53.15 25.94 -16.00
N ASP A 11 -52.38 26.52 -16.92
CA ASP A 11 -51.27 27.46 -16.68
C ASP A 11 -50.29 27.19 -15.53
N GLU A 12 -48.98 27.06 -15.84
CA GLU A 12 -48.00 27.95 -15.20
C GLU A 12 -46.66 28.02 -15.95
N VAL A 13 -45.98 29.12 -15.64
CA VAL A 13 -45.09 29.92 -16.46
C VAL A 13 -43.60 29.64 -16.21
N LYS A 14 -42.85 29.94 -17.26
CA LYS A 14 -41.39 30.02 -17.38
C LYS A 14 -40.82 31.23 -16.63
N LYS A 15 -39.89 31.02 -15.67
CA LYS A 15 -38.78 31.92 -15.24
C LYS A 15 -38.12 31.29 -13.99
N LEU A 16 -36.82 31.33 -13.69
CA LEU A 16 -35.81 32.38 -13.85
C LEU A 16 -34.40 31.77 -13.69
N SER A 17 -33.47 32.30 -14.48
CA SER A 17 -32.01 32.18 -14.35
C SER A 17 -31.52 32.56 -12.95
N SER A 18 -30.61 31.76 -12.38
CA SER A 18 -29.77 32.14 -11.23
C SER A 18 -28.30 32.20 -11.67
N PRO A 19 -27.51 33.18 -11.19
CA PRO A 19 -26.12 33.38 -11.61
C PRO A 19 -25.22 32.28 -11.05
N ALA A 20 -24.24 31.87 -11.86
CA ALA A 20 -23.18 30.94 -11.51
C ALA A 20 -22.46 31.41 -10.25
N ARG A 21 -22.66 30.70 -9.13
CA ARG A 21 -21.71 30.71 -8.03
C ARG A 21 -20.51 29.91 -8.50
N ASN A 22 -19.46 30.64 -8.85
CA ASN A 22 -18.12 30.12 -9.01
C ASN A 22 -17.65 29.64 -7.63
N SER A 23 -18.11 28.47 -7.22
CA SER A 23 -17.52 27.73 -6.11
C SER A 23 -16.23 27.13 -6.66
N HIS A 24 -15.15 27.90 -6.52
CA HIS A 24 -13.80 27.36 -6.57
C HIS A 24 -13.61 26.52 -5.31
N SER A 25 -14.31 25.39 -5.23
CA SER A 25 -13.85 24.26 -4.45
C SER A 25 -12.67 23.73 -5.24
N GLY A 26 -11.47 24.19 -4.88
CA GLY A 26 -10.29 23.42 -5.19
C GLY A 26 -10.52 22.06 -4.54
N ASP A 27 -10.95 21.10 -5.35
CA ASP A 27 -10.82 19.68 -5.04
C ASP A 27 -9.33 19.51 -4.76
N ARG A 28 -8.96 19.57 -3.48
CA ARG A 28 -7.81 18.82 -3.01
C ARG A 28 -8.25 17.38 -3.15
N GLU A 29 -8.14 16.86 -4.37
CA GLU A 29 -8.20 15.43 -4.61
C GLU A 29 -7.24 14.81 -3.59
N GLU A 30 -7.81 14.01 -2.69
CA GLU A 30 -7.01 13.28 -1.73
C GLU A 30 -5.97 12.48 -2.53
N PRO A 31 -4.67 12.59 -2.21
CA PRO A 31 -3.64 11.94 -2.99
C PRO A 31 -3.94 10.44 -3.05
N SER A 32 -3.90 9.89 -4.27
CA SER A 32 -4.12 8.47 -4.48
C SER A 32 -3.17 7.64 -3.61
N ILE A 33 -3.56 6.41 -3.29
CA ILE A 33 -2.72 5.52 -2.48
C ILE A 33 -1.32 5.29 -3.10
N GLU A 34 -1.23 5.35 -4.43
CA GLU A 34 0.03 5.31 -5.18
C GLU A 34 0.86 6.58 -4.95
N ALA A 35 0.23 7.76 -4.99
CA ALA A 35 0.91 9.01 -4.68
C ALA A 35 1.42 9.04 -3.23
N ARG A 36 0.61 8.54 -2.27
CA ARG A 36 1.03 8.39 -0.86
C ARG A 36 2.20 7.44 -0.71
N PHE A 37 2.20 6.31 -1.43
CA PHE A 37 3.32 5.37 -1.41
C PHE A 37 4.61 5.99 -1.96
N ILE A 38 4.54 6.70 -3.10
CA ILE A 38 5.71 7.37 -3.68
C ILE A 38 6.22 8.47 -2.75
N GLN A 39 5.32 9.25 -2.15
CA GLN A 39 5.68 10.27 -1.17
C GLN A 39 6.36 9.66 0.05
N PHE A 40 5.83 8.54 0.57
CA PHE A 40 6.43 7.80 1.67
C PHE A 40 7.87 7.35 1.33
N CYS A 41 8.05 6.76 0.16
CA CYS A 41 9.36 6.30 -0.33
C CYS A 41 10.39 7.43 -0.41
N LYS A 42 9.99 8.58 -0.97
CA LYS A 42 10.91 9.72 -1.20
C LYS A 42 11.18 10.51 0.08
N ASN A 43 10.14 10.81 0.85
CA ASN A 43 10.24 11.76 1.96
C ASN A 43 10.66 11.09 3.26
N GLU A 44 10.13 9.90 3.54
CA GLU A 44 10.36 9.23 4.83
C GLU A 44 11.58 8.32 4.81
N LEU A 45 11.89 7.73 3.64
CA LEU A 45 13.00 6.78 3.47
C LEU A 45 14.14 7.28 2.61
N SER A 46 13.94 8.36 1.83
CA SER A 46 14.95 8.88 0.88
C SER A 46 15.50 7.76 -0.02
N LEU A 47 14.60 6.93 -0.56
CA LEU A 47 14.98 5.83 -1.45
C LEU A 47 15.71 6.34 -2.68
N ASP A 48 16.75 5.62 -3.09
CA ASP A 48 17.36 5.84 -4.39
C ASP A 48 16.41 5.45 -5.53
N ASP A 49 16.68 6.00 -6.71
CA ASP A 49 15.80 5.87 -7.88
C ASP A 49 15.63 4.40 -8.32
N LYS A 50 16.67 3.57 -8.16
CA LYS A 50 16.63 2.15 -8.54
C LYS A 50 15.64 1.39 -7.65
N PHE A 51 15.76 1.55 -6.34
CA PHE A 51 14.86 0.93 -5.37
C PHE A 51 13.45 1.50 -5.48
N LEU A 52 13.29 2.80 -5.72
CA LEU A 52 11.99 3.42 -5.94
C LEU A 52 11.26 2.80 -7.14
N VAL A 53 11.93 2.65 -8.29
CA VAL A 53 11.33 2.03 -9.49
C VAL A 53 10.86 0.61 -9.22
N GLN A 54 11.67 -0.20 -8.51
CA GLN A 54 11.29 -1.57 -8.16
C GLN A 54 10.14 -1.63 -7.15
N ALA A 55 10.17 -0.75 -6.16
CA ALA A 55 9.13 -0.64 -5.15
C ALA A 55 7.79 -0.21 -5.76
N THR A 56 7.79 0.82 -6.62
CA THR A 56 6.60 1.26 -7.35
C THR A 56 6.09 0.18 -8.31
N LYS A 57 6.99 -0.58 -8.96
CA LYS A 57 6.59 -1.72 -9.80
C LYS A 57 5.85 -2.78 -8.98
N LEU A 58 6.43 -3.26 -7.88
CA LEU A 58 5.77 -4.25 -7.03
C LEU A 58 4.46 -3.71 -6.44
N PHE A 59 4.46 -2.46 -6.00
CA PHE A 59 3.26 -1.81 -5.47
C PHE A 59 2.13 -1.81 -6.51
N ASN A 60 2.42 -1.45 -7.76
CA ASN A 60 1.43 -1.42 -8.83
C ASN A 60 0.83 -2.79 -9.17
N GLU A 61 1.60 -3.87 -9.00
CA GLU A 61 1.08 -5.23 -9.15
C GLU A 61 0.14 -5.61 -8.02
N ILE A 62 0.39 -5.17 -6.77
CA ILE A 62 -0.40 -5.59 -5.61
C ILE A 62 -1.46 -4.57 -5.15
N LYS A 63 -1.48 -3.35 -5.71
CA LYS A 63 -2.34 -2.24 -5.23
C LYS A 63 -3.82 -2.56 -5.23
N HIS A 64 -4.28 -3.41 -6.17
CA HIS A 64 -5.66 -3.85 -6.23
C HIS A 64 -6.06 -4.68 -5.00
N ILE A 65 -5.16 -5.51 -4.47
CA ILE A 65 -5.37 -6.32 -3.26
C ILE A 65 -5.41 -5.42 -2.02
N LEU A 66 -4.56 -4.39 -2.00
CA LEU A 66 -4.57 -3.36 -0.95
C LEU A 66 -5.90 -2.61 -0.94
N SER A 67 -6.39 -2.14 -2.09
CA SER A 67 -7.68 -1.47 -2.20
C SER A 67 -8.82 -2.33 -1.65
N THR A 68 -8.87 -3.63 -1.98
CA THR A 68 -9.87 -4.55 -1.41
C THR A 68 -9.70 -4.73 0.09
N SER A 69 -8.47 -4.81 0.59
CA SER A 69 -8.19 -5.00 2.01
C SER A 69 -8.66 -3.81 2.84
N ILE A 70 -8.44 -2.57 2.37
CA ILE A 70 -8.94 -1.35 3.01
C ILE A 70 -10.48 -1.33 3.02
N SER A 71 -11.13 -1.70 1.92
CA SER A 71 -12.59 -1.73 1.83
C SER A 71 -13.25 -2.80 2.72
N SER A 72 -12.52 -3.88 3.05
CA SER A 72 -13.04 -5.02 3.83
C SER A 72 -12.81 -4.93 5.34
N VAL A 73 -12.04 -3.94 5.81
CA VAL A 73 -11.56 -3.90 7.19
C VAL A 73 -12.63 -3.36 8.14
N GLY A 74 -13.08 -4.23 9.05
CA GLY A 74 -13.95 -3.89 10.19
C GLY A 74 -13.21 -3.78 11.52
N SER A 75 -11.87 -3.76 11.53
CA SER A 75 -11.06 -3.94 12.76
C SER A 75 -9.80 -3.06 12.86
N GLY A 76 -9.47 -2.23 11.88
CA GLY A 76 -8.27 -1.37 11.90
C GLY A 76 -8.53 -0.05 11.17
N MET A 77 -7.79 1.00 11.53
CA MET A 77 -7.87 2.26 10.79
C MET A 77 -7.30 2.05 9.38
N PRO A 78 -7.98 2.46 8.29
CA PRO A 78 -7.49 2.32 6.91
C PRO A 78 -6.04 2.75 6.70
N GLU A 79 -5.63 3.79 7.42
CA GLU A 79 -4.29 4.37 7.41
C GLU A 79 -3.23 3.41 7.99
N GLU A 80 -3.60 2.61 8.97
CA GLU A 80 -2.71 1.61 9.56
C GLU A 80 -2.48 0.44 8.61
N VAL A 81 -3.56 -0.05 7.98
CA VAL A 81 -3.47 -1.08 6.94
C VAL A 81 -2.53 -0.61 5.83
N GLU A 82 -2.73 0.60 5.32
CA GLU A 82 -1.86 1.18 4.29
C GLU A 82 -0.38 1.16 4.68
N ARG A 83 -0.04 1.55 5.91
CA ARG A 83 1.35 1.53 6.40
C ARG A 83 1.95 0.13 6.41
N TYR A 84 1.19 -0.89 6.84
CA TYR A 84 1.67 -2.27 6.80
C TYR A 84 1.93 -2.73 5.36
N TRP A 85 1.06 -2.37 4.41
CA TRP A 85 1.27 -2.69 3.00
C TRP A 85 2.50 -1.99 2.43
N PHE A 86 2.72 -0.72 2.74
CA PHE A 86 3.91 0.02 2.30
C PHE A 86 5.18 -0.62 2.85
N ALA A 87 5.20 -0.95 4.15
CA ALA A 87 6.32 -1.62 4.79
C ALA A 87 6.61 -2.99 4.17
N PHE A 88 5.56 -3.77 3.89
CA PHE A 88 5.68 -5.08 3.27
C PHE A 88 6.27 -5.01 1.85
N VAL A 89 5.84 -4.05 1.01
CA VAL A 89 6.39 -3.85 -0.34
C VAL A 89 7.88 -3.56 -0.27
N LEU A 90 8.27 -2.63 0.59
CA LEU A 90 9.65 -2.20 0.72
C LEU A 90 10.55 -3.31 1.27
N TYR A 91 10.05 -4.04 2.26
CA TYR A 91 10.73 -5.23 2.78
C TYR A 91 10.92 -6.28 1.68
N SER A 92 9.89 -6.57 0.91
CA SER A 92 9.94 -7.55 -0.18
C SER A 92 10.94 -7.13 -1.26
N VAL A 93 10.90 -5.88 -1.71
CA VAL A 93 11.84 -5.37 -2.71
C VAL A 93 13.27 -5.43 -2.17
N LYS A 94 13.51 -4.98 -0.94
CA LYS A 94 14.85 -5.05 -0.34
C LYS A 94 15.40 -6.47 -0.33
N ARG A 95 14.61 -7.44 0.15
CA ARG A 95 15.02 -8.84 0.29
C ARG A 95 15.14 -9.58 -1.05
N LEU A 96 14.28 -9.27 -2.01
CA LEU A 96 14.16 -10.00 -3.27
C LEU A 96 14.92 -9.34 -4.44
N SER A 97 15.50 -8.17 -4.24
CA SER A 97 16.35 -7.51 -5.24
C SER A 97 17.85 -7.77 -5.03
N ASP A 98 18.25 -8.25 -3.85
CA ASP A 98 19.66 -8.42 -3.47
C ASP A 98 20.41 -9.53 -4.27
N GLU A 99 19.73 -10.47 -4.95
CA GLU A 99 20.43 -11.53 -5.72
C GLU A 99 20.69 -11.22 -7.19
N ARG A 100 20.07 -10.20 -7.79
CA ARG A 100 20.38 -9.89 -9.21
C ARG A 100 21.80 -9.37 -9.43
N GLU A 101 22.48 -8.98 -8.35
CA GLU A 101 23.83 -8.41 -8.36
C GLU A 101 24.90 -9.43 -7.92
N ALA A 102 24.51 -10.63 -7.44
CA ALA A 102 25.43 -11.59 -6.82
C ALA A 102 26.30 -12.39 -7.81
N ASP A 103 26.03 -12.29 -9.12
CA ASP A 103 26.82 -12.97 -10.16
C ASP A 103 28.15 -12.26 -10.49
N ASN A 104 28.44 -11.10 -9.89
CA ASN A 104 29.75 -10.48 -9.94
C ASN A 104 30.08 -9.79 -8.61
N SER A 105 31.16 -10.26 -7.98
CA SER A 105 31.82 -9.71 -6.79
C SER A 105 31.25 -10.07 -5.40
N ASN A 106 31.89 -11.09 -4.83
CA ASN A 106 32.43 -11.11 -3.46
C ASN A 106 31.57 -10.48 -2.34
N GLY A 107 30.83 -11.35 -1.64
CA GLY A 107 30.75 -11.38 -0.18
C GLY A 107 30.77 -10.04 0.56
N GLY A 108 29.59 -9.45 0.68
CA GLY A 108 29.33 -8.35 1.60
C GLY A 108 27.89 -7.92 1.42
N SER A 109 27.13 -7.86 2.51
CA SER A 109 25.82 -7.22 2.57
C SER A 109 26.01 -5.73 2.22
N GLY A 110 26.12 -5.44 0.93
CA GLY A 110 26.41 -4.11 0.40
C GLY A 110 25.21 -3.21 0.71
N GLU A 111 25.40 -2.30 1.66
CA GLU A 111 25.14 -0.85 1.60
C GLU A 111 23.92 -0.35 0.80
N ASN A 112 22.88 -1.16 0.65
CA ASN A 112 21.74 -0.85 -0.17
C ASN A 112 20.67 -0.14 0.67
N GLY A 113 20.78 1.18 0.76
CA GLY A 113 19.71 2.15 0.95
C GLY A 113 19.02 2.21 2.32
N PHE A 114 18.51 1.10 2.85
CA PHE A 114 17.69 1.10 4.08
C PHE A 114 17.50 -0.30 4.69
N THR A 115 17.30 -0.35 6.00
CA THR A 115 17.08 -1.54 6.83
C THR A 115 15.60 -1.73 7.17
N LEU A 116 15.18 -2.94 7.55
CA LEU A 116 13.82 -3.19 8.06
C LEU A 116 13.46 -2.23 9.22
N CYS A 117 14.40 -1.97 10.12
CA CYS A 117 14.19 -1.02 11.22
C CYS A 117 13.89 0.41 10.72
N GLN A 118 14.52 0.85 9.64
CA GLN A 118 14.23 2.15 9.03
C GLN A 118 12.85 2.18 8.38
N ILE A 119 12.45 1.11 7.67
CA ILE A 119 11.10 0.98 7.09
C ILE A 119 10.05 1.09 8.18
N LEU A 120 10.20 0.29 9.25
CA LEU A 120 9.23 0.24 10.34
C LEU A 120 9.17 1.57 11.10
N ARG A 121 10.32 2.23 11.29
CA ARG A 121 10.36 3.57 11.92
C ARG A 121 9.63 4.62 11.08
N ALA A 122 9.89 4.66 9.78
CA ALA A 122 9.20 5.55 8.84
C ALA A 122 7.68 5.28 8.84
N ALA A 123 7.29 4.01 8.83
CA ALA A 123 5.89 3.59 8.86
C ALA A 123 5.24 3.67 10.26
N LYS A 124 6.01 3.99 11.32
CA LYS A 124 5.57 3.98 12.72
C LYS A 124 4.95 2.64 13.15
N LEU A 125 5.54 1.54 12.69
CA LEU A 125 5.09 0.18 12.97
C LEU A 125 5.98 -0.52 13.99
N ASN A 126 5.38 -1.44 14.75
CA ASN A 126 6.11 -2.33 15.64
C ASN A 126 6.60 -3.57 14.87
N ILE A 127 7.85 -3.98 15.12
CA ILE A 127 8.45 -5.16 14.47
C ILE A 127 7.73 -6.46 14.82
N VAL A 128 7.22 -6.60 16.05
CA VAL A 128 6.45 -7.76 16.50
C VAL A 128 5.16 -7.88 15.70
N ASP A 129 4.41 -6.78 15.59
CA ASP A 129 3.12 -6.78 14.90
C ASP A 129 3.32 -6.90 13.38
N PHE A 130 4.39 -6.31 12.84
CA PHE A 130 4.79 -6.56 11.45
C PHE A 130 4.97 -8.06 11.16
N PHE A 131 5.70 -8.79 11.99
CA PHE A 131 5.87 -10.24 11.80
C PHE A 131 4.60 -11.06 12.07
N LYS A 132 3.64 -10.56 12.85
CA LYS A 132 2.32 -11.20 13.00
C LYS A 132 1.45 -11.06 11.76
N GLU A 133 1.49 -9.89 11.11
CA GLU A 133 0.71 -9.61 9.90
C GLU A 133 1.38 -10.18 8.64
N LEU A 134 2.70 -10.33 8.64
CA LEU A 134 3.50 -10.79 7.50
C LEU A 134 2.98 -12.09 6.83
N PRO A 135 2.58 -13.15 7.57
CA PRO A 135 1.99 -14.35 6.96
C PRO A 135 0.73 -14.06 6.13
N GLN A 136 -0.13 -13.15 6.58
CA GLN A 136 -1.34 -12.79 5.84
C GLN A 136 -1.01 -12.09 4.52
N PHE A 137 0.01 -11.23 4.52
CA PHE A 137 0.51 -10.61 3.29
C PHE A 137 1.05 -11.65 2.31
N ILE A 138 1.91 -12.56 2.79
CA ILE A 138 2.53 -13.63 1.99
C ILE A 138 1.45 -14.49 1.33
N VAL A 139 0.38 -14.86 2.04
CA VAL A 139 -0.75 -15.61 1.47
C VAL A 139 -1.45 -14.83 0.36
N LYS A 140 -1.69 -13.53 0.55
CA LYS A 140 -2.38 -12.68 -0.42
C LYS A 140 -1.57 -12.42 -1.69
N VAL A 141 -0.27 -12.18 -1.55
CA VAL A 141 0.58 -11.69 -2.66
C VAL A 141 1.53 -12.75 -3.21
N GLY A 142 1.57 -13.96 -2.63
CA GLY A 142 2.59 -14.97 -2.92
C GLY A 142 2.67 -15.38 -4.39
N VAL A 143 1.54 -15.42 -5.11
CA VAL A 143 1.53 -15.68 -6.56
C VAL A 143 2.22 -14.56 -7.33
N ILE A 144 1.99 -13.30 -6.96
CA ILE A 144 2.62 -12.13 -7.59
C ILE A 144 4.12 -12.14 -7.32
N LEU A 145 4.53 -12.39 -6.07
CA LEU A 145 5.94 -12.49 -5.72
C LEU A 145 6.65 -13.61 -6.47
N ARG A 146 6.05 -14.80 -6.56
CA ARG A 146 6.57 -15.92 -7.36
C ARG A 146 6.76 -15.55 -8.82
N ASN A 147 5.77 -14.87 -9.41
CA ASN A 147 5.82 -14.50 -10.83
C ASN A 147 6.89 -13.44 -11.12
N LEU A 148 7.15 -12.53 -10.19
CA LEU A 148 8.11 -11.44 -10.37
C LEU A 148 9.55 -11.81 -9.99
N TYR A 149 9.73 -12.67 -8.99
CA TYR A 149 11.03 -12.93 -8.37
C TYR A 149 11.51 -14.38 -8.48
N GLY A 150 10.69 -15.30 -9.00
CA GLY A 150 11.05 -16.72 -9.16
C GLY A 150 10.46 -17.61 -8.08
N ALA A 151 10.64 -18.93 -8.23
CA ALA A 151 10.06 -19.94 -7.35
C ALA A 151 10.65 -19.96 -5.93
N ASP A 152 11.86 -19.43 -5.78
CA ASP A 152 12.67 -19.36 -4.56
C ASP A 152 12.41 -18.09 -3.73
N TRP A 153 11.49 -17.23 -4.15
CA TRP A 153 11.17 -15.96 -3.48
C TRP A 153 10.89 -16.13 -1.97
N GLU A 154 10.17 -17.18 -1.56
CA GLU A 154 9.80 -17.38 -0.15
C GLU A 154 11.03 -17.64 0.71
N LYS A 155 12.00 -18.40 0.18
CA LYS A 155 13.27 -18.67 0.85
C LYS A 155 14.07 -17.39 1.01
N ARG A 156 14.19 -16.60 -0.06
CA ARG A 156 14.96 -15.35 -0.11
C ARG A 156 14.37 -14.22 0.75
N LEU A 157 13.05 -14.24 0.92
CA LEU A 157 12.36 -13.32 1.80
C LEU A 157 12.79 -13.52 3.27
N GLU A 158 13.29 -14.70 3.65
CA GLU A 158 13.78 -15.07 5.00
C GLU A 158 12.83 -14.66 6.16
N ALA A 159 11.54 -14.54 5.87
CA ALA A 159 10.55 -14.06 6.83
C ALA A 159 10.53 -14.89 8.13
N LYS A 160 10.61 -16.23 7.98
CA LYS A 160 10.61 -17.18 9.11
C LYS A 160 11.90 -17.09 9.93
N GLU A 161 13.04 -16.92 9.28
CA GLU A 161 14.34 -16.81 9.94
C GLU A 161 14.45 -15.51 10.73
N LEU A 162 14.07 -14.37 10.12
CA LEU A 162 14.10 -13.08 10.81
C LEU A 162 13.12 -13.02 11.99
N GLN A 163 11.94 -13.64 11.87
CA GLN A 163 11.00 -13.75 12.99
C GLN A 163 11.60 -14.59 14.14
N ALA A 164 12.22 -15.74 13.83
CA ALA A 164 12.85 -16.58 14.83
C ALA A 164 14.02 -15.86 15.54
N ASN A 165 14.85 -15.16 14.78
CA ASN A 165 15.95 -14.36 15.31
C ASN A 165 15.46 -13.25 16.25
N PHE A 166 14.38 -12.56 15.87
CA PHE A 166 13.77 -11.54 16.72
C PHE A 166 13.25 -12.11 18.04
N VAL A 167 12.54 -13.25 18.01
CA VAL A 167 12.04 -13.92 19.21
C VAL A 167 13.19 -14.35 20.13
N HIS A 168 14.25 -14.92 19.54
CA HIS A 168 15.43 -15.35 20.29
C HIS A 168 16.14 -14.16 20.96
N LEU A 169 16.40 -13.08 20.22
CA LEU A 169 17.03 -11.88 20.77
C LEU A 169 16.19 -11.23 21.88
N SER A 170 14.86 -11.21 21.72
CA SER A 170 13.94 -10.69 22.74
C SER A 170 13.93 -11.52 24.03
N LEU A 171 14.20 -12.83 23.92
CA LEU A 171 14.36 -13.70 25.09
C LEU A 171 15.70 -13.46 25.78
N LEU A 172 16.77 -13.24 25.02
CA LEU A 172 18.12 -12.99 25.55
C LEU A 172 18.28 -11.61 26.20
N SER A 173 17.44 -10.64 25.84
CA SER A 173 17.53 -9.26 26.35
C SER A 173 16.76 -9.02 27.65
N LYS A 174 16.30 -10.09 28.32
CA LYS A 174 15.59 -10.05 29.61
C LYS A 174 16.48 -10.57 30.72
#